data_AF-F7VR82-F1
#
_entry.id   AF-F7VR82-F1
#
_cell.length_a   1.000
_cell.length_b   1.000
_cell.length_c   1.000
_cell.angle_alpha   90.00
_cell.angle_beta   90.00
_cell.angle_gamma   90.00
#
_symmetry.space_group_name_H-M   'P 1'
#
loop_
_entity.id
_entity.type
_entity.pdbx_description
1 polymer ?
#
loop_
_entity_poly.entity_id
_entity_poly.type
_entity_poly.pdbx_seq_one_letter_code
_entity_poly.pdbx_strand_id
1 'polypeptide(L)'
;MASSSSPPPPQRTYDDALSRLAHLQSNRTIVNLFGNDDSQHKPGPKKDLNSLAIPEMLSWLARAGYTPSSLAATGLKCVHVAGTKGKGSVSALVSSIISQYPSTSGPTVGTYTSPHVLSVRERIQLDCVPISREKFAKYFFEVWDRLSQAAREAKDPVSCDDEYEGPGTKPFYFRFLTILAFHVFRGV
;
A
#
# COMPACT_ATOMS: atom_id res chain seq x y z
N MET A 1 -38.42 11.43 -29.03
CA MET A 1 -38.01 10.98 -27.69
C MET A 1 -36.49 10.91 -27.66
N ALA A 2 -35.82 11.93 -27.13
CA ALA A 2 -34.36 11.94 -27.01
C ALA A 2 -33.98 11.22 -25.71
N SER A 3 -33.28 10.10 -25.83
CA SER A 3 -32.75 9.35 -24.69
C SER A 3 -31.60 10.13 -24.06
N SER A 4 -31.84 10.71 -22.88
CA SER A 4 -30.79 11.30 -22.05
C SER A 4 -29.96 10.18 -21.42
N SER A 5 -28.83 9.83 -22.02
CA SER A 5 -27.81 9.05 -21.34
C SER A 5 -27.16 9.94 -20.28
N SER A 6 -27.22 9.55 -19.01
CA SER A 6 -26.46 10.17 -17.94
C SER A 6 -24.96 10.16 -18.29
N PRO A 7 -24.21 11.22 -17.94
CA PRO A 7 -22.77 11.24 -18.17
C PRO A 7 -22.13 10.06 -17.42
N PRO A 8 -21.13 9.38 -18.02
CA PRO A 8 -20.39 8.35 -17.32
C PRO A 8 -19.80 8.93 -16.03
N PRO A 9 -19.73 8.15 -14.94
CA PRO A 9 -19.14 8.62 -13.70
C PRO A 9 -17.73 9.16 -13.96
N PRO A 10 -17.32 10.25 -13.31
CA PRO A 10 -16.02 10.88 -13.56
C PRO A 10 -14.91 9.84 -13.40
N GLN A 11 -14.08 9.73 -14.43
CA GLN A 11 -13.00 8.74 -14.47
C GLN A 11 -11.99 9.07 -13.37
N ARG A 12 -11.89 8.21 -12.36
CA ARG A 12 -10.98 8.41 -11.23
C ARG A 12 -9.52 8.41 -11.72
N THR A 13 -8.82 9.52 -11.48
CA THR A 13 -7.49 9.80 -12.06
C THR A 13 -6.33 9.51 -11.10
N TYR A 14 -5.10 9.57 -11.61
CA TYR A 14 -3.90 9.52 -10.77
C TYR A 14 -3.83 10.67 -9.76
N ASP A 15 -4.29 11.86 -10.12
CA ASP A 15 -4.24 13.02 -9.22
C ASP A 15 -5.28 12.91 -8.10
N ASP A 16 -6.44 12.32 -8.37
CA ASP A 16 -7.43 11.97 -7.34
C ASP A 16 -6.86 10.95 -6.35
N ALA A 17 -6.14 9.94 -6.86
CA ALA A 17 -5.47 8.95 -6.04
C ALA A 17 -4.38 9.59 -5.14
N LEU A 18 -3.57 10.48 -5.70
CA LEU A 18 -2.55 11.22 -4.94
C LEU A 18 -3.16 12.10 -3.86
N SER A 19 -4.24 12.81 -4.19
CA SER A 19 -4.96 13.66 -3.23
C SER A 19 -5.44 12.83 -2.04
N ARG A 20 -6.10 11.69 -2.27
CA ARG A 20 -6.54 10.78 -1.19
C ARG A 20 -5.38 10.20 -0.39
N LEU A 21 -4.33 9.76 -1.08
CA LEU A 21 -3.14 9.19 -0.46
C LEU A 21 -2.43 10.18 0.48
N ALA A 22 -2.41 11.47 0.11
CA ALA A 22 -1.78 12.52 0.91
C ALA A 22 -2.49 12.77 2.26
N HIS A 23 -3.76 12.40 2.38
CA HIS A 23 -4.52 12.50 3.63
C HIS A 23 -4.27 11.33 4.60
N LEU A 24 -3.59 10.26 4.15
CA LEU A 24 -3.21 9.17 5.04
C LEU A 24 -2.06 9.59 5.96
N GLN A 25 -2.14 9.19 7.23
CA GLN A 25 -1.11 9.49 8.22
C GLN A 25 0.26 8.91 7.81
N SER A 26 1.32 9.70 8.00
CA SER A 26 2.69 9.27 7.69
C SER A 26 3.26 8.38 8.81
N ASN A 27 4.24 7.53 8.49
CA ASN A 27 4.97 6.76 9.50
C ASN A 27 5.65 7.65 10.54
N ARG A 28 6.17 8.82 10.14
CA ARG A 28 6.81 9.76 11.06
C ARG A 28 5.81 10.29 12.08
N THR A 29 4.60 10.62 11.64
CA THR A 29 3.51 11.09 12.51
C THR A 29 3.14 10.01 13.52
N ILE A 30 3.02 8.75 13.07
CA ILE A 30 2.75 7.59 13.93
C ILE A 30 3.86 7.40 14.97
N VAL A 31 5.13 7.33 14.55
CA VAL A 31 6.26 7.17 15.48
C VAL A 31 6.33 8.31 16.49
N ASN A 32 6.03 9.55 16.10
CA ASN A 32 6.02 10.70 17.00
C ASN A 32 4.82 10.71 17.97
N LEU A 33 3.62 10.34 17.52
CA LEU A 33 2.42 10.21 18.37
C LEU A 33 2.65 9.19 19.50
N PHE A 34 3.45 8.16 19.24
CA PHE A 34 3.74 7.11 20.19
C PHE A 34 5.13 7.23 20.87
N GLY A 35 5.96 8.17 20.43
CA GLY A 35 7.29 8.45 20.99
C GLY A 35 7.31 9.56 22.04
N ASN A 36 6.24 10.34 22.17
CA ASN A 36 6.15 11.47 23.12
C ASN A 36 5.68 11.08 24.54
N ASP A 37 5.53 9.78 24.84
CA ASP A 37 5.13 9.30 26.19
C ASP A 37 6.31 9.22 27.19
N ASP A 38 7.44 9.86 26.89
CA ASP A 38 8.59 9.97 27.81
C ASP A 38 8.36 11.01 28.93
N SER A 39 7.24 11.74 28.91
CA SER A 39 6.92 12.79 29.91
C SER A 39 5.99 12.34 31.05
N GLN A 40 5.55 11.08 31.09
CA GLN A 40 4.91 10.50 32.29
C GLN A 40 5.62 9.21 32.73
N HIS A 41 6.54 9.36 33.69
CA HIS A 41 7.11 8.26 34.48
C HIS A 41 6.00 7.46 35.18
N LYS A 42 5.55 6.34 34.59
CA LYS A 42 4.94 5.22 35.32
C LYS A 42 5.82 3.98 35.14
N PRO A 43 6.18 3.26 36.22
CA PRO A 43 7.00 2.06 36.14
C PRO A 43 6.13 0.88 35.68
N GLY A 44 5.83 0.85 34.38
CA GLY A 44 5.22 -0.29 33.70
C GLY A 44 6.21 -0.92 32.73
N PRO A 45 6.04 -2.21 32.37
CA PRO A 45 6.86 -2.81 31.32
C PRO A 45 6.71 -2.00 30.04
N LYS A 46 7.84 -1.61 29.42
CA LYS A 46 7.85 -0.91 28.14
C LYS A 46 7.05 -1.74 27.14
N LYS A 47 5.86 -1.27 26.78
CA LYS A 47 5.00 -1.92 25.81
C LYS A 47 5.77 -1.94 24.48
N ASP A 48 6.16 -3.12 23.99
CA ASP A 48 6.86 -3.22 22.70
C ASP A 48 5.88 -2.84 21.60
N LEU A 49 5.90 -1.58 21.19
CA LEU A 49 4.98 -1.01 20.20
C LEU A 49 5.14 -1.68 18.83
N ASN A 50 6.29 -2.27 18.53
CA ASN A 50 6.51 -3.01 17.29
C ASN A 50 5.79 -4.38 17.28
N SER A 51 5.44 -4.92 18.46
CA SER A 51 4.77 -6.22 18.57
C SER A 51 3.41 -6.26 17.87
N LEU A 52 2.72 -5.11 17.77
CA LEU A 52 1.43 -4.99 17.09
C LEU A 52 1.56 -4.69 15.59
N ALA A 53 2.75 -4.37 15.09
CA ALA A 53 2.93 -3.92 13.73
C ALA A 53 2.53 -4.98 12.69
N ILE A 54 2.93 -6.24 12.92
CA ILE A 54 2.60 -7.37 12.04
C ILE A 54 1.13 -7.77 12.17
N PRO A 55 0.56 -7.99 13.37
CA PRO A 55 -0.87 -8.28 13.53
C PRO A 55 -1.77 -7.25 12.83
N GLU A 56 -1.49 -5.96 12.99
CA GLU A 56 -2.29 -4.92 12.34
C GLU A 56 -2.12 -4.93 10.82
N MET A 57 -0.90 -5.14 10.31
CA MET A 57 -0.67 -5.28 8.87
C MET A 57 -1.46 -6.46 8.28
N LEU A 58 -1.51 -7.60 8.99
CA LEU A 58 -2.30 -8.76 8.58
C LEU A 58 -3.81 -8.48 8.59
N SER A 59 -4.30 -7.74 9.59
CA SER A 59 -5.71 -7.30 9.64
C SER A 59 -6.06 -6.40 8.45
N TRP A 60 -5.22 -5.42 8.14
CA TRP A 60 -5.42 -4.56 6.97
C TRP A 60 -5.32 -5.32 5.64
N LEU A 61 -4.41 -6.29 5.56
CA LEU A 61 -4.28 -7.16 4.39
C LEU A 61 -5.56 -7.99 4.18
N ALA A 62 -6.11 -8.55 5.26
CA ALA A 62 -7.37 -9.28 5.25
C ALA A 62 -8.55 -8.40 4.80
N ARG A 63 -8.63 -7.15 5.30
CA ARG A 63 -9.63 -6.16 4.87
C ARG A 63 -9.50 -5.78 3.39
N ALA A 64 -8.30 -5.84 2.82
CA ALA A 64 -8.08 -5.67 1.38
C ALA A 64 -8.43 -6.92 0.55
N GLY A 65 -8.90 -8.00 1.19
CA GLY A 65 -9.28 -9.26 0.55
C GLY A 65 -8.10 -10.21 0.33
N TYR A 66 -7.03 -10.09 1.11
CA TYR A 66 -5.83 -10.91 0.97
C TYR A 66 -5.41 -11.59 2.27
N THR A 67 -4.81 -12.76 2.14
CA THR A 67 -4.02 -13.40 3.20
C THR A 67 -2.59 -13.63 2.71
N PRO A 68 -1.61 -13.82 3.60
CA PRO A 68 -0.27 -14.23 3.17
C PRO A 68 -0.31 -15.49 2.29
N SER A 69 -1.15 -16.47 2.63
CA SER A 69 -1.33 -17.70 1.87
C SER A 69 -1.96 -17.45 0.49
N SER A 70 -2.95 -16.57 0.37
CA SER A 70 -3.55 -16.27 -0.94
C SER A 70 -2.57 -15.54 -1.86
N LEU A 71 -1.70 -14.68 -1.31
CA LEU A 71 -0.63 -14.03 -2.07
C LEU A 71 0.46 -15.04 -2.48
N ALA A 72 0.85 -15.95 -1.59
CA ALA A 72 1.79 -17.01 -1.93
C ALA A 72 1.24 -17.93 -3.04
N ALA A 73 -0.07 -18.21 -3.02
CA ALA A 73 -0.74 -19.03 -4.03
C ALA A 73 -0.76 -18.39 -5.43
N THR A 74 -0.51 -17.08 -5.58
CA THR A 74 -0.36 -16.45 -6.90
C THR A 74 1.02 -16.71 -7.53
N GLY A 75 1.89 -17.49 -6.89
CA GLY A 75 3.24 -17.77 -7.38
C GLY A 75 4.26 -16.67 -7.08
N LEU A 76 3.90 -15.67 -6.26
CA LEU A 76 4.81 -14.60 -5.85
C LEU A 76 5.99 -15.18 -5.05
N LYS A 77 7.20 -15.00 -5.59
CA LYS A 77 8.46 -15.30 -4.91
C LYS A 77 9.07 -13.99 -4.41
N CYS A 78 9.37 -13.91 -3.12
CA CYS A 78 9.82 -12.66 -2.50
C CYS A 78 11.30 -12.73 -2.08
N VAL A 79 12.02 -11.65 -2.38
CA VAL A 79 13.32 -11.34 -1.76
C VAL A 79 13.08 -10.17 -0.80
N HIS A 80 13.31 -10.38 0.50
CA HIS A 80 13.17 -9.33 1.51
C HIS A 80 14.53 -8.72 1.81
N VAL A 81 14.68 -7.41 1.58
CA VAL A 81 15.92 -6.67 1.84
C VAL A 81 15.74 -5.74 3.05
N ALA A 82 16.40 -6.06 4.16
CA ALA A 82 16.39 -5.26 5.39
C ALA A 82 17.80 -4.74 5.74
N GLY A 83 17.88 -3.75 6.64
CA GLY A 83 19.16 -3.18 7.13
C GLY A 83 19.16 -1.66 7.28
N THR A 84 20.17 -1.09 7.90
CA THR A 84 20.21 0.37 8.17
C THR A 84 20.58 1.18 6.92
N LYS A 85 21.51 0.67 6.11
CA LYS A 85 22.02 1.34 4.89
C LYS A 85 22.01 0.37 3.70
N GLY A 86 22.05 0.89 2.47
CA GLY A 86 22.20 0.09 1.26
C GLY A 86 20.97 -0.67 0.74
N LYS A 87 19.86 -0.75 1.50
CA LYS A 87 18.63 -1.48 1.08
C LYS A 87 18.13 -1.12 -0.32
N GLY A 88 18.06 0.18 -0.63
CA GLY A 88 17.60 0.66 -1.94
C GLY A 88 18.53 0.22 -3.06
N SER A 89 19.85 0.39 -2.86
CA SER A 89 20.88 -0.04 -3.82
C SER A 89 20.86 -1.56 -4.04
N VAL A 90 20.76 -2.34 -2.96
CA VAL A 90 20.67 -3.80 -3.05
C VAL A 90 19.40 -4.23 -3.77
N SER A 91 18.25 -3.62 -3.46
CA SER A 91 16.97 -3.95 -4.14
C SER A 91 17.04 -3.62 -5.63
N ALA A 92 17.64 -2.49 -6.00
CA ALA A 92 17.85 -2.10 -7.39
C ALA A 92 18.79 -3.07 -8.14
N LEU A 93 19.91 -3.47 -7.50
CA LEU A 93 20.84 -4.45 -8.06
C LEU A 93 20.17 -5.81 -8.27
N VAL A 94 19.46 -6.31 -7.25
CA VAL A 94 18.73 -7.58 -7.34
C VAL A 94 17.71 -7.53 -8.48
N SER A 95 16.93 -6.45 -8.56
CA SER A 95 15.90 -6.31 -9.59
C SER A 95 16.49 -6.23 -11.00
N SER A 96 17.59 -5.48 -11.17
CA SER A 96 18.30 -5.37 -12.45
C SER A 96 18.96 -6.68 -12.87
N ILE A 97 19.49 -7.46 -11.92
CA ILE A 97 20.10 -8.76 -12.24
C ILE A 97 19.01 -9.71 -12.71
N ILE A 98 17.92 -9.85 -11.94
CA ILE A 98 16.83 -10.78 -12.28
C ILE A 98 16.15 -10.39 -13.60
N SER A 99 15.92 -9.10 -13.85
CA SER A 99 15.27 -8.64 -15.09
C SER A 99 16.12 -8.88 -16.34
N GLN A 100 17.44 -9.03 -16.22
CA GLN A 100 18.35 -9.32 -17.33
C GLN A 100 18.43 -10.81 -17.67
N TYR A 101 17.96 -11.72 -16.82
CA TYR A 101 17.99 -13.15 -17.15
C TYR A 101 16.96 -13.45 -18.25
N PRO A 102 17.41 -13.83 -19.47
CA PRO A 102 16.51 -14.10 -20.56
C PRO A 102 15.81 -15.42 -20.27
N SER A 103 14.55 -15.32 -19.88
CA SER A 103 13.63 -16.42 -20.00
C SER A 103 12.74 -16.10 -21.18
N THR A 104 12.55 -17.05 -22.07
CA THR A 104 11.56 -17.02 -23.18
C THR A 104 10.11 -16.81 -22.69
N SER A 105 9.91 -16.66 -21.37
CA SER A 105 8.68 -16.37 -20.61
C SER A 105 8.99 -15.86 -19.18
N GLY A 106 10.01 -15.01 -18.99
CA GLY A 106 10.49 -14.62 -17.64
C GLY A 106 9.47 -13.92 -16.76
N PRO A 107 9.51 -14.14 -15.42
CA PRO A 107 8.59 -13.47 -14.51
C PRO A 107 8.90 -11.98 -14.47
N THR A 108 7.87 -11.14 -14.61
CA THR A 108 8.00 -9.69 -14.37
C THR A 108 8.45 -9.46 -12.94
N VAL A 109 9.49 -8.64 -12.76
CA VAL A 109 10.09 -8.38 -11.45
C VAL A 109 9.42 -7.16 -10.81
N GLY A 110 8.63 -7.41 -9.77
CA GLY A 110 8.07 -6.37 -8.92
C GLY A 110 9.07 -5.86 -7.86
N THR A 111 9.29 -4.55 -7.80
CA THR A 111 10.17 -3.91 -6.80
C THR A 111 9.40 -2.94 -5.93
N TYR A 112 9.41 -3.15 -4.60
CA TYR A 112 8.85 -2.22 -3.63
C TYR A 112 9.94 -1.58 -2.76
N THR A 113 10.05 -0.25 -2.80
CA THR A 113 11.07 0.50 -2.02
C THR A 113 10.50 1.76 -1.37
N SER A 114 11.22 2.30 -0.38
CA SER A 114 10.88 3.57 0.27
C SER A 114 12.13 4.26 0.86
N PRO A 115 12.12 5.60 0.99
CA PRO A 115 11.13 6.55 0.48
C PRO A 115 11.23 6.75 -1.05
N HIS A 116 10.35 7.58 -1.62
CA HIS A 116 10.50 8.07 -3.01
C HIS A 116 11.17 9.46 -2.98
N VAL A 117 11.73 9.91 -4.11
CA VAL A 117 12.36 11.23 -4.24
C VAL A 117 11.47 12.19 -5.03
N LEU A 118 10.99 11.81 -6.22
CA LEU A 118 10.19 12.70 -7.08
C LEU A 118 8.73 12.25 -7.19
N SER A 119 8.49 10.95 -7.29
CA SER A 119 7.15 10.40 -7.50
C SER A 119 6.91 9.16 -6.64
N VAL A 120 5.72 9.06 -6.04
CA VAL A 120 5.31 7.86 -5.27
C VAL A 120 5.37 6.59 -6.11
N ARG A 121 5.22 6.68 -7.44
CA ARG A 121 5.34 5.55 -8.36
C ARG A 121 6.73 4.91 -8.34
N GLU A 122 7.78 5.66 -7.97
CA GLU A 122 9.13 5.09 -7.78
C GLU A 122 9.16 3.98 -6.74
N ARG A 123 8.21 3.99 -5.81
CA ARG A 123 8.11 2.95 -4.78
C ARG A 123 7.61 1.64 -5.34
N ILE A 124 6.89 1.62 -6.45
CA ILE A 124 6.30 0.41 -7.03
C ILE A 124 6.71 0.33 -8.49
N GLN A 125 7.67 -0.54 -8.78
CA GLN A 125 8.24 -0.71 -10.11
C GLN A 125 7.98 -2.11 -10.65
N LEU A 126 7.85 -2.21 -11.96
CA LEU A 126 7.81 -3.46 -12.71
C LEU A 126 8.97 -3.42 -13.70
N ASP A 127 9.84 -4.44 -13.65
CA ASP A 127 11.02 -4.54 -14.52
C ASP A 127 11.90 -3.27 -14.47
N CYS A 128 12.15 -2.78 -13.25
CA CYS A 128 12.91 -1.55 -12.96
C CYS A 128 12.28 -0.24 -13.48
N VAL A 129 11.03 -0.27 -13.94
CA VAL A 129 10.29 0.91 -14.39
C VAL A 129 9.15 1.23 -13.44
N PRO A 130 9.04 2.47 -12.90
CA PRO A 130 7.88 2.89 -12.12
C PRO A 130 6.58 2.62 -12.86
N ILE A 131 5.56 2.08 -12.17
CA ILE A 131 4.26 1.84 -12.81
C ILE A 131 3.68 3.12 -13.42
N SER A 132 2.90 2.98 -14.50
CA SER A 132 2.27 4.12 -15.16
C SER A 132 1.25 4.81 -14.26
N ARG A 133 0.90 6.07 -14.57
CA ARG A 133 -0.11 6.83 -13.80
C ARG A 133 -1.47 6.13 -13.81
N GLU A 134 -1.81 5.55 -14.96
CA GLU A 134 -3.07 4.83 -15.20
C GLU A 134 -3.11 3.53 -14.38
N LYS A 135 -2.03 2.74 -14.40
CA LYS A 135 -1.92 1.53 -13.57
C LYS A 135 -1.98 1.88 -12.08
N PHE A 136 -1.28 2.93 -11.66
CA PHE A 136 -1.31 3.39 -10.27
C PHE A 136 -2.73 3.77 -9.85
N ALA A 137 -3.42 4.63 -10.62
CA ALA A 137 -4.78 5.05 -10.31
C ALA A 137 -5.76 3.86 -10.22
N LYS A 138 -5.72 2.97 -11.23
CA LYS A 138 -6.54 1.76 -11.26
C LYS A 138 -6.38 0.93 -9.98
N TYR A 139 -5.16 0.51 -9.69
CA TYR A 139 -4.90 -0.37 -8.55
C TYR A 139 -5.08 0.33 -7.21
N PHE A 140 -4.81 1.64 -7.14
CA PHE A 140 -5.10 2.45 -5.97
C PHE A 140 -6.58 2.39 -5.61
N PHE A 141 -7.46 2.65 -6.59
CA PHE A 141 -8.89 2.66 -6.34
C PHE A 141 -9.46 1.26 -6.11
N GLU A 142 -8.93 0.22 -6.75
CA GLU A 142 -9.30 -1.17 -6.42
C GLU A 142 -9.03 -1.50 -4.94
N VAL A 143 -7.87 -1.11 -4.39
CA VAL A 143 -7.54 -1.33 -2.98
C VAL A 143 -8.37 -0.40 -2.08
N TRP A 144 -8.53 0.86 -2.47
CA TRP A 144 -9.32 1.85 -1.72
C TRP A 144 -10.76 1.38 -1.54
N ASP A 145 -11.42 0.99 -2.63
CA ASP A 145 -12.82 0.56 -2.61
C ASP A 145 -13.01 -0.71 -1.78
N ARG A 146 -12.10 -1.69 -1.88
CA ARG A 146 -12.13 -2.90 -1.04
C ARG A 146 -12.06 -2.57 0.45
N LEU A 147 -11.18 -1.65 0.83
CA LEU A 147 -11.07 -1.23 2.22
C LEU A 147 -12.30 -0.43 2.69
N SER A 148 -12.86 0.44 1.84
CA SER A 148 -14.12 1.14 2.11
C SER A 148 -15.28 0.16 2.28
N GLN A 149 -15.37 -0.86 1.41
CA GLN A 149 -16.39 -1.90 1.50
C GLN A 149 -16.24 -2.74 2.77
N ALA A 150 -15.03 -3.21 3.09
CA ALA A 150 -14.78 -3.96 4.31
C ALA A 150 -15.14 -3.15 5.57
N ALA A 151 -14.92 -1.83 5.55
CA ALA A 151 -15.34 -0.93 6.63
C ALA A 151 -16.86 -0.86 6.78
N ARG A 152 -17.60 -0.76 5.66
CA ARG A 152 -19.07 -0.78 5.65
C ARG A 152 -19.62 -2.09 6.19
N GLU A 153 -19.07 -3.22 5.74
CA GLU A 153 -19.49 -4.55 6.16
C GLU A 153 -19.22 -4.79 7.66
N ALA A 154 -18.08 -4.33 8.15
CA ALA A 154 -17.73 -4.36 9.58
C ALA A 154 -18.52 -3.36 10.43
N LYS A 155 -19.24 -2.41 9.79
CA LYS A 155 -19.91 -1.28 10.44
C LYS A 155 -18.95 -0.47 11.31
N ASP A 156 -17.78 -0.18 10.75
CA ASP A 156 -16.80 0.70 11.40
C ASP A 156 -17.47 2.03 11.78
N PRO A 157 -17.16 2.60 12.96
CA PRO A 157 -17.81 3.82 13.41
C PRO A 157 -17.35 5.01 12.55
N VAL A 158 -18.26 5.51 11.73
CA VAL A 158 -18.10 6.74 10.92
C VAL A 158 -19.26 7.69 11.18
N SER A 159 -19.03 8.99 11.01
CA SER A 159 -20.05 10.01 11.29
C SER A 159 -21.12 10.10 10.19
N CYS A 160 -20.75 9.79 8.94
CA CYS A 160 -21.64 9.72 7.78
C CYS A 160 -21.10 8.73 6.74
N ASP A 161 -21.94 8.30 5.79
CA ASP A 161 -21.58 7.29 4.79
C ASP A 161 -20.40 7.69 3.88
N ASP A 162 -20.21 8.99 3.65
CA ASP A 162 -19.09 9.51 2.84
C ASP A 162 -17.73 9.28 3.51
N GLU A 163 -17.68 9.19 4.85
CA GLU A 163 -16.44 8.95 5.59
C GLU A 163 -15.88 7.54 5.41
N TYR A 164 -16.68 6.57 4.95
CA TYR A 164 -16.16 5.27 4.53
C TYR A 164 -15.14 5.40 3.39
N GLU A 165 -15.27 6.44 2.55
CA GLU A 165 -14.31 6.76 1.50
C GLU A 165 -13.16 7.66 1.96
N GLY A 166 -13.10 7.98 3.25
CA GLY A 166 -12.07 8.82 3.87
C GLY A 166 -10.85 8.05 4.38
N PRO A 167 -9.87 8.77 4.95
CA PRO A 167 -8.63 8.18 5.48
C PRO A 167 -8.84 7.36 6.76
N GLY A 168 -9.94 7.57 7.50
CA GLY A 168 -10.21 6.89 8.78
C GLY A 168 -10.44 5.38 8.64
N THR A 169 -10.86 4.92 7.47
CA THR A 169 -11.12 3.50 7.16
C THR A 169 -9.99 2.83 6.39
N LYS A 170 -8.82 3.50 6.34
CA LYS A 170 -7.65 3.06 5.59
C LYS A 170 -6.46 2.91 6.54
N PRO A 171 -5.52 1.98 6.25
CA PRO A 171 -4.26 1.95 6.97
C PRO A 171 -3.45 3.22 6.69
N PHE A 172 -2.51 3.53 7.58
CA PHE A 172 -1.58 4.62 7.36
C PHE A 172 -0.73 4.43 6.09
N TYR A 173 -0.15 5.54 5.62
CA TYR A 173 0.47 5.70 4.31
C TYR A 173 1.34 4.52 3.87
N PHE A 174 2.28 4.08 4.71
CA PHE A 174 3.20 3.00 4.35
C PHE A 174 2.53 1.64 4.26
N ARG A 175 1.63 1.31 5.19
CA ARG A 175 0.87 0.05 5.13
C ARG A 175 -0.04 0.02 3.91
N PHE A 176 -0.70 1.13 3.61
CA PHE A 176 -1.50 1.26 2.39
C PHE A 176 -0.65 0.99 1.14
N LEU A 177 0.51 1.64 1.01
CA LEU A 177 1.40 1.42 -0.13
C LEU A 177 1.96 0.00 -0.21
N THR A 178 2.20 -0.66 0.93
CA THR A 178 2.62 -2.07 0.96
C THR A 178 1.51 -2.98 0.42
N ILE A 179 0.25 -2.78 0.83
CA ILE A 179 -0.90 -3.52 0.30
C ILE A 179 -1.05 -3.25 -1.20
N LEU A 180 -0.94 -1.99 -1.61
CA LEU A 180 -0.98 -1.59 -3.02
C LEU A 180 0.12 -2.28 -3.83
N ALA A 181 1.35 -2.36 -3.33
CA ALA A 181 2.44 -3.06 -4.00
C ALA A 181 2.12 -4.54 -4.21
N PHE A 182 1.65 -5.25 -3.18
CA PHE A 182 1.20 -6.64 -3.34
C PHE A 182 0.04 -6.78 -4.35
N HIS A 183 -0.92 -5.84 -4.31
CA HIS A 183 -2.03 -5.81 -5.25
C HIS A 183 -1.57 -5.61 -6.69
N VAL A 184 -0.51 -4.83 -6.93
CA VAL A 184 0.11 -4.64 -8.24
C VAL A 184 0.84 -5.91 -8.67
N PHE A 185 1.66 -6.49 -7.78
CA PHE A 185 2.53 -7.62 -8.14
C PHE A 185 1.79 -8.94 -8.34
N ARG A 186 0.57 -9.10 -7.80
CA ARG A 186 -0.23 -10.30 -8.08
C ARG A 186 -0.69 -10.42 -9.54
N GLY A 187 -0.65 -9.31 -10.29
CA GLY A 187 -1.21 -9.19 -11.64
C GLY A 187 -0.17 -9.18 -12.75
N VAL A 188 1.06 -9.58 -12.45
CA VAL A 188 2.21 -9.61 -13.37
C VAL A 188 2.88 -10.96 -13.36
#